data_AF-A0A858LIQ5-F1
#
_entry.id   AF-A0A858LIQ5-F1
#
_cell.length_a   1.000
_cell.length_b   1.000
_cell.length_c   1.000
_cell.angle_alpha   90.00
_cell.angle_beta   90.00
_cell.angle_gamma   90.00
#
_symmetry.space_group_name_H-M   'P 1'
#
loop_
_entity.id
_entity.type
_entity.pdbx_description
1 polymer ?
#
loop_
_entity_poly.entity_id
_entity_poly.type
_entity_poly.pdbx_seq_one_letter_code
_entity_poly.pdbx_strand_id
1 'polypeptide(L)'
;YGSQLIEDGDADVVLSGASDAPISPISMACFDTIRATTGNNDDPEHAARPFDARRDGFVMGEGAAVLVLEELEHARRRDAEIYCEITGYANRCNAFHMTGLRPDGTEMAEAITRALDQGRTDPDEVGYVNAHGSGTKQNDRHETAAVKLSLG
;
A
#
# COMPACT_ATOMS: atom_id res chain seq x y z
N TYR A 1 -10.68 1.08 -7.78
CA TYR A 1 -11.41 1.92 -8.75
C TYR A 1 -11.23 1.38 -10.16
N GLY A 2 -10.01 1.28 -10.69
CA GLY A 2 -9.79 0.74 -12.04
C GLY A 2 -10.35 -0.67 -12.26
N SER A 3 -10.08 -1.62 -11.34
CA SER A 3 -10.66 -2.97 -11.40
C SER A 3 -12.20 -2.94 -11.32
N GLN A 4 -12.76 -2.13 -10.42
CA GLN A 4 -14.21 -1.99 -10.24
C GLN A 4 -14.92 -1.58 -11.54
N LEU A 5 -14.35 -0.67 -12.33
CA LEU A 5 -14.93 -0.28 -13.62
C LEU A 5 -15.04 -1.47 -14.59
N ILE A 6 -14.11 -2.41 -14.52
CA ILE A 6 -14.13 -3.64 -15.32
C ILE A 6 -15.14 -4.63 -14.75
N GLU A 7 -15.14 -4.83 -13.43
CA GLU A 7 -16.07 -5.71 -12.73
C GLU A 7 -17.55 -5.30 -12.93
N ASP A 8 -17.82 -4.00 -12.93
CA ASP A 8 -19.16 -3.43 -13.12
C ASP A 8 -19.59 -3.44 -14.60
N GLY A 9 -18.67 -3.74 -15.53
CA GLY A 9 -18.91 -3.73 -16.97
C GLY A 9 -18.94 -2.33 -17.59
N ASP A 10 -18.43 -1.33 -16.88
CA ASP A 10 -18.34 0.06 -17.37
C ASP A 10 -17.16 0.26 -18.36
N ALA A 11 -16.16 -0.62 -18.34
CA ALA A 11 -15.03 -0.59 -19.27
C ALA A 11 -14.41 -1.99 -19.47
N ASP A 12 -13.95 -2.29 -20.69
CA ASP A 12 -13.18 -3.52 -20.97
C ASP A 12 -11.67 -3.36 -20.69
N VAL A 13 -11.17 -2.12 -20.77
CA VAL A 13 -9.76 -1.76 -20.62
C VAL A 13 -9.65 -0.45 -19.84
N VAL A 14 -8.78 -0.41 -18.83
CA VAL A 14 -8.56 0.77 -17.98
C VAL A 14 -7.06 1.02 -17.81
N LEU A 15 -6.61 2.25 -18.08
CA LEU A 15 -5.29 2.72 -17.64
C LEU A 15 -5.39 3.17 -16.18
N SER A 16 -4.70 2.47 -15.29
CA SER A 16 -4.70 2.75 -13.85
C SER A 16 -3.28 3.01 -13.35
N GLY A 17 -3.11 4.04 -12.53
CA GLY A 17 -1.78 4.40 -12.05
C GLY A 17 -1.79 5.56 -11.08
N ALA A 18 -0.60 5.94 -10.64
CA ALA A 18 -0.38 7.10 -9.80
C ALA A 18 0.97 7.72 -10.14
N SER A 19 1.11 9.01 -9.84
CA SER A 19 2.36 9.74 -9.91
C SER A 19 2.45 10.71 -8.73
N ASP A 20 3.63 10.82 -8.15
CA ASP A 20 3.91 11.84 -7.14
C ASP A 20 5.32 12.41 -7.37
N ALA A 21 5.46 13.72 -7.18
CA ALA A 21 6.72 14.45 -7.25
C ALA A 21 6.80 15.44 -6.09
N PRO A 22 6.79 14.95 -4.83
CA PRO A 22 6.56 15.80 -3.68
C PRO A 22 7.83 16.53 -3.23
N ILE A 23 9.00 16.22 -3.80
CA ILE A 23 10.31 16.75 -3.37
C ILE A 23 10.38 18.25 -3.66
N SER A 24 9.93 19.02 -2.68
CA SER A 24 9.88 20.47 -2.70
C SER A 24 10.08 21.01 -1.29
N PRO A 25 10.57 22.25 -1.13
CA PRO A 25 10.80 22.84 0.19
C PRO A 25 9.55 22.84 1.08
N ILE A 26 8.37 23.07 0.50
CA ILE A 26 7.12 23.13 1.25
C ILE A 26 6.71 21.75 1.78
N SER A 27 6.77 20.71 0.95
CA SER A 27 6.41 19.35 1.36
C SER A 27 7.37 18.85 2.44
N MET A 28 8.69 19.04 2.24
CA MET A 28 9.70 18.66 3.22
C MET A 28 9.43 19.35 4.57
N ALA A 29 9.21 20.67 4.57
CA ALA A 29 8.94 21.43 5.80
C ALA A 29 7.66 20.95 6.53
N CYS A 30 6.61 20.60 5.79
CA CYS A 30 5.37 20.06 6.36
C CYS A 30 5.60 18.74 7.10
N PHE A 31 6.36 17.80 6.51
CA PHE A 31 6.65 16.51 7.15
C PHE A 31 7.68 16.61 8.27
N ASP A 32 8.66 17.50 8.16
CA ASP A 32 9.63 17.78 9.22
C ASP A 32 8.92 18.32 10.47
N THR A 33 7.90 19.18 10.29
CA THR A 33 7.13 19.77 11.40
C THR A 33 6.45 18.70 12.26
N ILE A 34 5.98 17.62 11.64
CA ILE A 34 5.37 16.47 12.36
C ILE A 34 6.37 15.35 12.65
N ARG A 35 7.65 15.53 12.29
CA ARG A 35 8.74 14.55 12.44
C ARG A 35 8.40 13.18 11.83
N ALA A 36 7.80 13.20 10.65
CA ALA A 36 7.46 11.96 9.94
C ALA A 36 8.62 11.45 9.07
N THR A 37 9.46 12.36 8.59
CA THR A 37 10.71 12.10 7.88
C THR A 37 11.86 11.78 8.84
N THR A 38 12.78 10.91 8.42
CA THR A 38 14.00 10.61 9.19
C THR A 38 14.90 11.85 9.29
N GLY A 39 15.52 12.04 10.45
CA GLY A 39 16.54 13.08 10.65
C GLY A 39 17.96 12.60 10.33
N ASN A 40 18.12 11.34 9.90
CA ASN A 40 19.42 10.74 9.61
C ASN A 40 19.97 11.21 8.26
N ASN A 41 20.61 12.37 8.27
CA ASN A 41 21.26 12.94 7.09
C ASN A 41 22.72 12.52 6.92
N ASP A 42 23.33 11.92 7.97
CA ASP A 42 24.75 11.54 7.98
C ASP A 42 25.01 10.21 7.28
N ASP A 43 23.97 9.37 7.10
CA ASP A 43 24.03 8.06 6.44
C ASP A 43 22.82 7.85 5.51
N PRO A 44 22.76 8.59 4.37
CA PRO A 44 21.60 8.63 3.49
C PRO A 44 21.23 7.28 2.89
N GLU A 45 22.21 6.48 2.48
CA GLU A 45 22.01 5.17 1.82
C GLU A 45 21.28 4.16 2.72
N HIS A 46 21.30 4.35 4.04
CA HIS A 46 20.64 3.48 5.01
C HIS A 46 19.55 4.20 5.82
N ALA A 47 19.17 5.42 5.45
CA ALA A 47 18.22 6.22 6.21
C ALA A 47 16.81 5.60 6.21
N ALA A 48 16.35 5.06 5.08
CA ALA A 48 15.13 4.28 5.02
C ALA A 48 15.33 2.88 5.62
N ARG A 49 14.72 2.62 6.77
CA ARG A 49 14.89 1.35 7.52
C ARG A 49 13.59 0.86 8.17
N PRO A 50 12.56 0.55 7.37
CA PRO A 50 11.31 0.05 7.92
C PRO A 50 11.50 -1.23 8.75
N PHE A 51 10.70 -1.33 9.81
CA PHE A 51 10.72 -2.40 10.81
C PHE A 51 11.99 -2.49 11.67
N ASP A 52 13.07 -1.76 11.35
CA ASP A 52 14.28 -1.71 12.17
C ASP A 52 14.01 -1.08 13.54
N ALA A 53 14.70 -1.55 14.57
CA ALA A 53 14.56 -1.05 15.95
C ALA A 53 14.96 0.43 16.09
N ARG A 54 15.86 0.91 15.23
CA ARG A 54 16.40 2.28 15.22
C ARG A 54 15.74 3.18 14.17
N ARG A 55 14.64 2.75 13.55
CA ARG A 55 13.88 3.59 12.62
C ARG A 55 13.35 4.85 13.30
N ASP A 56 13.35 5.93 12.55
CA ASP A 56 13.03 7.27 13.05
C ASP A 56 12.25 8.13 12.04
N GLY A 57 11.75 7.53 10.95
CA GLY A 57 10.93 8.21 9.95
C GLY A 57 11.11 7.61 8.56
N PHE A 58 10.34 8.11 7.60
CA PHE A 58 10.47 7.73 6.18
C PHE A 58 11.48 8.63 5.46
N VAL A 59 11.94 8.20 4.28
CA VAL A 59 12.68 9.04 3.33
C VAL A 59 11.73 9.42 2.20
N MET A 60 11.60 10.71 1.90
CA MET A 60 10.70 11.16 0.83
C MET A 60 11.25 10.73 -0.53
N GLY A 61 10.38 10.10 -1.33
CA GLY A 61 10.67 9.72 -2.71
C GLY A 61 9.66 10.31 -3.68
N GLU A 62 9.97 10.20 -4.96
CA GLU A 62 9.09 10.57 -6.08
C GLU A 62 9.07 9.46 -7.12
N GLY A 63 8.02 9.41 -7.94
CA GLY A 63 7.90 8.39 -8.96
C GLY A 63 6.50 8.32 -9.57
N ALA A 64 6.37 7.50 -10.61
CA ALA A 64 5.10 7.22 -11.26
C ALA A 64 5.05 5.77 -11.74
N ALA A 65 3.84 5.20 -11.75
CA ALA A 65 3.57 3.88 -12.30
C ALA A 65 2.20 3.88 -12.97
N VAL A 66 2.09 3.20 -14.11
CA VAL A 66 0.84 2.99 -14.84
C VAL A 66 0.78 1.54 -15.28
N LEU A 67 -0.39 0.93 -15.08
CA LEU A 67 -0.74 -0.42 -15.49
C LEU A 67 -1.92 -0.36 -16.45
N VAL A 68 -1.95 -1.30 -17.40
CA VAL A 68 -3.12 -1.58 -18.23
C VAL A 68 -3.89 -2.70 -17.56
N LEU A 69 -5.12 -2.44 -17.16
CA LEU A 69 -6.04 -3.43 -16.62
C LEU A 69 -7.05 -3.81 -17.69
N GLU A 70 -7.40 -5.08 -17.78
CA GLU A 70 -8.39 -5.60 -18.73
C GLU A 70 -9.25 -6.68 -18.07
N GLU A 71 -10.44 -6.89 -18.62
CA GLU A 71 -11.23 -8.09 -18.32
C GLU A 71 -10.44 -9.34 -18.74
N LEU A 72 -10.44 -10.38 -17.89
CA LEU A 72 -9.55 -11.53 -18.05
C LEU A 72 -9.82 -12.31 -19.34
N GLU A 73 -11.08 -12.56 -19.68
CA GLU A 73 -11.44 -13.26 -20.91
C GLU A 73 -11.18 -12.38 -22.15
N HIS A 74 -11.35 -11.07 -22.06
CA HIS A 74 -10.92 -10.12 -23.09
C HIS A 74 -9.43 -10.23 -23.36
N ALA A 75 -8.59 -10.16 -22.32
CA ALA A 75 -7.15 -10.29 -22.42
C ALA A 75 -6.74 -11.65 -23.04
N ARG A 76 -7.37 -12.74 -22.61
CA ARG A 76 -7.14 -14.10 -23.16
C ARG A 76 -7.53 -14.20 -24.64
N ARG A 77 -8.70 -13.68 -25.04
CA ARG A 77 -9.17 -13.73 -26.44
C ARG A 77 -8.20 -13.08 -27.41
N ARG A 78 -7.49 -12.05 -26.98
CA ARG A 78 -6.50 -11.33 -27.80
C ARG A 78 -5.06 -11.81 -27.59
N ASP A 79 -4.86 -12.91 -26.86
CA ASP A 79 -3.54 -13.49 -26.55
C ASP A 79 -2.58 -12.47 -25.89
N ALA A 80 -3.10 -11.73 -24.91
CA ALA A 80 -2.31 -10.79 -24.14
C ALA A 80 -1.33 -11.51 -23.19
N GLU A 81 -0.14 -10.93 -22.99
CA GLU A 81 0.72 -11.30 -21.87
C GLU A 81 0.06 -10.85 -20.55
N ILE A 82 -0.22 -11.80 -19.66
CA ILE A 82 -0.86 -11.55 -18.37
C ILE A 82 0.19 -11.65 -17.27
N TYR A 83 0.57 -10.51 -16.69
CA TYR A 83 1.56 -10.44 -15.61
C TYR A 83 1.02 -10.97 -14.27
N CYS A 84 -0.22 -10.60 -13.95
CA CYS A 84 -0.93 -11.03 -12.75
C CYS A 84 -2.43 -10.78 -12.90
N GLU A 85 -3.21 -11.35 -11.98
CA GLU A 85 -4.64 -11.10 -11.82
C GLU A 85 -4.87 -10.34 -10.51
N ILE A 86 -5.74 -9.33 -10.54
CA ILE A 86 -6.21 -8.66 -9.32
C ILE A 86 -7.43 -9.42 -8.83
N THR A 87 -7.24 -10.28 -7.82
CA THR A 87 -8.31 -11.13 -7.30
C THR A 87 -9.21 -10.45 -6.26
N GLY A 88 -8.72 -9.38 -5.62
CA GLY A 88 -9.50 -8.63 -4.63
C GLY A 88 -8.88 -7.28 -4.26
N TYR A 89 -9.73 -6.35 -3.85
CA TYR A 89 -9.37 -5.03 -3.36
C TYR A 89 -10.34 -4.55 -2.27
N ALA A 90 -9.79 -4.08 -1.15
CA ALA A 90 -10.58 -3.45 -0.12
C ALA A 90 -9.85 -2.26 0.51
N ASN A 91 -10.62 -1.28 0.94
CA ASN A 91 -10.15 -0.14 1.72
C ASN A 91 -11.03 0.06 2.96
N ARG A 92 -10.45 0.59 4.04
CA ARG A 92 -11.14 0.98 5.27
C ARG A 92 -10.54 2.28 5.79
N CYS A 93 -11.31 3.00 6.60
CA CYS A 93 -10.88 4.24 7.24
C CYS A 93 -10.66 3.99 8.73
N ASN A 94 -9.60 4.54 9.29
CA ASN A 94 -9.30 4.40 10.72
C ASN A 94 -10.32 5.09 11.64
N ALA A 95 -11.03 6.12 11.13
CA ALA A 95 -11.97 6.97 11.87
C ALA A 95 -11.45 7.43 13.26
N PHE A 96 -10.13 7.62 13.38
CA PHE A 96 -9.47 7.81 14.66
C PHE A 96 -8.73 9.15 14.74
N HIS A 97 -7.76 9.38 13.85
CA HIS A 97 -6.97 10.60 13.79
C HIS A 97 -6.44 10.82 12.38
N MET A 98 -6.25 12.08 11.99
CA MET A 98 -5.82 12.45 10.63
C MET A 98 -4.47 11.84 10.23
N THR A 99 -3.51 11.75 11.16
CA THR A 99 -2.14 11.25 10.92
C THR A 99 -1.70 10.16 11.91
N GLY A 100 -2.54 9.89 12.91
CA GLY A 100 -2.22 8.99 14.01
C GLY A 100 -2.80 7.61 13.73
N LEU A 101 -2.04 6.58 14.10
CA LEU A 101 -2.47 5.19 13.95
C LEU A 101 -2.58 4.52 15.31
N ARG A 102 -3.59 3.67 15.47
CA ARG A 102 -3.68 2.80 16.64
C ARG A 102 -2.64 1.69 16.53
N PRO A 103 -2.14 1.13 17.64
CA PRO A 103 -1.17 0.06 17.56
C PRO A 103 -1.80 -1.31 17.21
N ASP A 104 -3.12 -1.44 17.25
CA ASP A 104 -3.85 -2.71 17.12
C ASP A 104 -4.15 -3.14 15.69
N GLY A 105 -4.13 -2.24 14.69
CA GLY A 105 -4.20 -2.65 13.29
C GLY A 105 -5.59 -3.00 12.78
N THR A 106 -6.64 -2.79 13.57
CA THR A 106 -7.95 -3.47 13.34
C THR A 106 -8.59 -3.16 12.00
N GLU A 107 -8.57 -1.89 11.58
CA GLU A 107 -9.13 -1.44 10.31
C GLU A 107 -8.34 -1.95 9.10
N MET A 108 -7.02 -2.07 9.24
CA MET A 108 -6.14 -2.58 8.20
C MET A 108 -6.27 -4.11 8.11
N ALA A 109 -6.39 -4.81 9.25
CA ALA A 109 -6.69 -6.24 9.28
C ALA A 109 -8.01 -6.55 8.57
N GLU A 110 -9.07 -5.79 8.88
CA GLU A 110 -10.36 -5.92 8.19
C GLU A 110 -10.23 -5.65 6.68
N ALA A 111 -9.42 -4.67 6.26
CA ALA A 111 -9.17 -4.44 4.83
C ALA A 111 -8.45 -5.63 4.18
N ILE A 112 -7.44 -6.21 4.82
CA ILE A 112 -6.73 -7.41 4.33
C ILE A 112 -7.69 -8.58 4.20
N THR A 113 -8.43 -8.91 5.28
CA THR A 113 -9.41 -10.01 5.29
C THR A 113 -10.45 -9.84 4.18
N ARG A 114 -10.95 -8.62 3.96
CA ARG A 114 -11.95 -8.37 2.91
C ARG A 114 -11.40 -8.51 1.49
N ALA A 115 -10.15 -8.13 1.26
CA ALA A 115 -9.51 -8.35 -0.03
C ALA A 115 -9.31 -9.85 -0.30
N LEU A 116 -8.89 -10.61 0.72
CA LEU A 116 -8.77 -12.08 0.63
C LEU A 116 -10.12 -12.76 0.40
N ASP A 117 -11.17 -12.32 1.11
CA ASP A 117 -12.54 -12.83 0.94
C ASP A 117 -13.04 -12.66 -0.51
N GLN A 118 -12.79 -11.49 -1.12
CA GLN A 118 -13.15 -11.22 -2.50
C GLN A 118 -12.42 -12.15 -3.47
N GLY A 119 -11.11 -12.32 -3.24
CA GLY A 119 -10.26 -13.22 -4.03
C GLY A 119 -10.43 -14.70 -3.73
N ARG A 120 -11.24 -15.04 -2.70
CA ARG A 120 -11.41 -16.41 -2.18
C ARG A 120 -10.07 -17.09 -1.90
N THR A 121 -9.13 -16.33 -1.35
CA THR A 121 -7.78 -16.77 -1.04
C THR A 121 -7.67 -17.01 0.46
N ASP A 122 -7.27 -18.22 0.85
CA ASP A 122 -7.06 -18.52 2.26
C ASP A 122 -5.78 -17.81 2.76
N PRO A 123 -5.73 -17.34 4.02
CA PRO A 123 -4.58 -16.56 4.49
C PRO A 123 -3.23 -17.29 4.41
N ASP A 124 -3.22 -18.62 4.52
CA ASP A 124 -2.02 -19.46 4.41
C ASP A 124 -1.52 -19.64 2.96
N GLU A 125 -2.32 -19.25 1.96
CA GLU A 125 -1.89 -19.20 0.55
C GLU A 125 -1.07 -17.95 0.23
N VAL A 126 -1.04 -16.95 1.13
CA VAL A 126 -0.29 -15.71 0.95
C VAL A 126 1.20 -15.96 1.14
N GLY A 127 1.92 -16.15 0.03
CA GLY A 127 3.37 -16.38 0.05
C GLY A 127 4.22 -15.13 0.26
N TYR A 128 3.67 -13.93 0.05
CA TYR A 128 4.40 -12.67 0.16
C TYR A 128 3.49 -11.49 0.49
N VAL A 129 3.97 -10.61 1.37
CA VAL A 129 3.32 -9.33 1.71
C VAL A 129 4.26 -8.20 1.35
N ASN A 130 3.86 -7.37 0.39
CA ASN A 130 4.49 -6.08 0.14
C ASN A 130 3.93 -5.05 1.13
N ALA A 131 4.62 -4.86 2.25
CA ALA A 131 4.19 -3.97 3.32
C ALA A 131 4.28 -2.47 2.91
N HIS A 132 3.43 -1.64 3.51
CA HIS A 132 3.52 -0.19 3.43
C HIS A 132 4.85 0.33 3.99
N GLY A 133 5.27 -0.18 5.16
CA GLY A 133 6.66 -0.08 5.63
C GLY A 133 7.25 1.34 5.58
N SER A 134 6.57 2.33 6.15
CA SER A 134 7.05 3.71 6.10
C SER A 134 8.34 3.94 6.91
N GLY A 135 8.67 3.11 7.91
CA GLY A 135 9.79 3.40 8.81
C GLY A 135 9.43 4.32 9.97
N THR A 136 8.18 4.77 10.07
CA THR A 136 7.71 5.44 11.29
C THR A 136 7.41 4.39 12.38
N LYS A 137 7.60 4.75 13.65
CA LYS A 137 7.35 3.83 14.76
C LYS A 137 5.91 3.37 14.85
N GLN A 138 4.96 4.29 14.64
CA GLN A 138 3.53 4.00 14.71
C GLN A 138 3.09 3.08 13.58
N ASN A 139 3.49 3.36 12.33
CA ASN A 139 3.04 2.62 11.17
C ASN A 139 3.51 1.16 11.23
N ASP A 140 4.81 0.96 11.39
CA ASP A 140 5.38 -0.38 11.25
C ASP A 140 4.88 -1.30 12.37
N ARG A 141 4.48 -0.76 13.53
CA ARG A 141 3.79 -1.51 14.60
C ARG A 141 2.33 -1.80 14.24
N HIS A 142 1.60 -0.78 13.80
CA HIS A 142 0.20 -0.87 13.37
C HIS A 142 0.02 -1.92 12.27
N GLU A 143 0.85 -1.86 11.23
CA GLU A 143 0.84 -2.79 10.10
C GLU A 143 1.25 -4.20 10.52
N THR A 144 2.29 -4.36 11.36
CA THR A 144 2.66 -5.68 11.87
C THR A 144 1.53 -6.32 12.67
N ALA A 145 0.80 -5.54 13.48
CA ALA A 145 -0.36 -6.04 14.20
C ALA A 145 -1.46 -6.47 13.21
N ALA A 146 -1.80 -5.61 12.25
CA ALA A 146 -2.82 -5.89 11.25
C ALA A 146 -2.56 -7.17 10.44
N VAL A 147 -1.32 -7.36 9.99
CA VAL A 147 -0.91 -8.56 9.24
C VAL A 147 -1.05 -9.82 10.09
N LYS A 148 -0.64 -9.78 11.37
CA LYS A 148 -0.83 -10.94 12.27
C LYS A 148 -2.30 -11.24 12.54
N LEU A 149 -3.10 -10.19 12.76
CA LEU A 149 -4.54 -10.35 12.99
C LEU A 149 -5.26 -10.98 11.78
N SER A 150 -4.79 -10.74 10.56
CA SER A 150 -5.43 -11.20 9.33
C SER A 150 -4.86 -12.52 8.79
N LEU A 151 -3.56 -12.77 8.97
CA LEU A 151 -2.85 -13.92 8.39
C LEU A 151 -2.42 -15.00 9.39
N GLY A 152 -2.49 -14.72 10.70
CA GLY A 152 -2.04 -15.63 11.77
C GLY A 152 -0.66 -15.29 12.33
#